data_AF-A0AAW4UK02-F1
#
_entry.id   AF-A0AAW4UK02-F1
#
_cell.length_a   1.000
_cell.length_b   1.000
_cell.length_c   1.000
_cell.angle_alpha   90.00
_cell.angle_beta   90.00
_cell.angle_gamma   90.00
#
_symmetry.space_group_name_H-M   'P 1'
#
loop_
_entity.id
_entity.type
_entity.pdbx_description
1 polymer ?
#
loop_
_entity_poly.entity_id
_entity_poly.type
_entity_poly.pdbx_seq_one_letter_code
_entity_poly.pdbx_strand_id
1 'polypeptide(L)'
;MNVEITEFEKRFCFELCPVTQLCGQNVRKKNYIFESLRRYFGTFKYSESKNKWRDNVFIDNNQVGRKFFSVLSISNKIDIIQMIKMTEQSLLMEYVKNIIQDFDWQLHLRNLSEEIEIMFQIINDQVNKVGDIEISYAMSDVWDMVQKSEVSGIDDTELSDKSNAELILILLNIVDNVLKNNPKKTLILFENLDHLVSL
;
A
#
# COMPACT_ATOMS: atom_id res chain seq x y z
N MET A 1 -18.41 15.59 2.88
CA MET A 1 -17.61 16.43 3.81
C MET A 1 -17.04 17.59 3.01
N ASN A 2 -17.01 18.79 3.56
CA ASN A 2 -16.48 19.95 2.86
C ASN A 2 -14.97 20.03 3.05
N VAL A 3 -14.22 20.03 1.96
CA VAL A 3 -12.77 20.20 1.99
C VAL A 3 -12.43 21.62 1.58
N GLU A 4 -11.64 22.30 2.38
CA GLU A 4 -11.03 23.59 2.04
C GLU A 4 -9.51 23.43 2.00
N ILE A 5 -8.90 23.88 0.90
CA ILE A 5 -7.45 23.92 0.73
C ILE A 5 -7.01 25.36 0.54
N THR A 6 -6.02 25.80 1.30
CA THR A 6 -5.49 27.16 1.24
C THR A 6 -4.16 27.23 0.49
N GLU A 7 -3.98 28.28 -0.33
CA GLU A 7 -2.68 28.67 -0.91
C GLU A 7 -2.48 30.17 -0.65
N PHE A 8 -1.80 30.49 0.46
CA PHE A 8 -1.72 31.86 0.98
C PHE A 8 -3.12 32.45 1.19
N GLU A 9 -3.52 33.47 0.42
CA GLU A 9 -4.85 34.11 0.50
C GLU A 9 -5.93 33.36 -0.31
N LYS A 10 -5.54 32.46 -1.21
CA LYS A 10 -6.48 31.71 -2.04
C LYS A 10 -7.09 30.56 -1.26
N ARG A 11 -8.37 30.30 -1.51
CA ARG A 11 -9.12 29.17 -0.94
C ARG A 11 -9.75 28.35 -2.05
N PHE A 12 -9.62 27.03 -1.94
CA PHE A 12 -10.20 26.07 -2.85
C PHE A 12 -11.12 25.15 -2.06
N CYS A 13 -12.43 25.33 -2.25
CA CYS A 13 -13.45 24.58 -1.53
C CYS A 13 -14.14 23.60 -2.49
N PHE A 14 -14.37 22.37 -2.04
CA PHE A 14 -15.15 21.38 -2.76
C PHE A 14 -15.79 20.38 -1.78
N GLU A 15 -16.90 19.78 -2.20
CA GLU A 15 -17.53 18.70 -1.46
C GLU A 15 -16.83 17.38 -1.80
N LEU A 16 -16.37 16.66 -0.77
CA LEU A 16 -15.81 15.32 -0.88
C LEU A 16 -16.89 14.29 -0.49
N CYS A 17 -17.35 13.58 -1.51
CA CYS A 17 -18.24 12.42 -1.49
C CYS A 17 -17.43 11.11 -1.62
N PRO A 18 -18.04 9.92 -1.42
CA PRO A 18 -17.35 8.63 -1.60
C PRO A 18 -16.63 8.49 -2.95
N VAL A 19 -17.21 9.07 -4.00
CA VAL A 19 -16.55 9.29 -5.29
C VAL A 19 -16.67 10.77 -5.61
N THR A 20 -15.54 11.43 -5.85
CA THR A 20 -15.48 12.88 -6.14
C THR A 20 -14.60 13.12 -7.35
N GLN A 21 -15.08 13.89 -8.31
CA GLN A 21 -14.34 14.23 -9.52
C GLN A 21 -13.96 15.70 -9.53
N LEU A 22 -12.66 15.98 -9.70
CA LEU A 22 -12.15 17.34 -9.88
C LEU A 22 -11.96 17.63 -11.37
N CYS A 23 -13.01 18.17 -12.00
CA CYS A 23 -13.04 18.50 -13.42
C CYS A 23 -12.62 19.96 -13.71
N GLY A 24 -12.47 20.29 -14.99
CA GLY A 24 -12.21 21.66 -15.46
C GLY A 24 -10.82 21.88 -16.08
N GLN A 25 -10.67 23.03 -16.74
CA GLN A 25 -9.51 23.35 -17.59
C GLN A 25 -8.27 23.83 -16.81
N ASN A 26 -8.44 24.29 -15.56
CA ASN A 26 -7.33 24.81 -14.77
C ASN A 26 -6.49 23.69 -14.15
N VAL A 27 -5.60 23.10 -14.97
CA VAL A 27 -4.70 22.00 -14.57
C VAL A 27 -3.82 22.39 -13.37
N ARG A 28 -3.31 23.63 -13.35
CA ARG A 28 -2.46 24.11 -12.23
C ARG A 28 -3.20 24.07 -10.89
N LYS A 29 -4.45 24.51 -10.86
CA LYS A 29 -5.30 24.48 -9.66
C LYS A 29 -5.58 23.05 -9.21
N LYS A 30 -5.91 22.15 -10.14
CA LYS A 30 -6.17 20.72 -9.83
C LYS A 30 -4.93 20.04 -9.25
N ASN A 31 -3.78 20.21 -9.90
CA ASN A 31 -2.52 19.63 -9.43
C ASN A 31 -2.15 20.14 -8.04
N TYR A 32 -2.40 21.42 -7.74
CA TYR A 32 -2.16 21.97 -6.41
C TYR A 32 -3.06 21.33 -5.33
N ILE A 33 -4.33 21.09 -5.65
CA ILE A 33 -5.27 20.39 -4.75
C ILE A 33 -4.76 18.96 -4.47
N PHE A 34 -4.43 18.20 -5.50
CA PHE A 34 -3.89 16.84 -5.36
C PHE A 34 -2.60 16.80 -4.54
N GLU A 35 -1.64 17.66 -4.85
CA GLU A 35 -0.38 17.75 -4.10
C GLU A 35 -0.59 18.15 -2.64
N SER A 36 -1.54 19.04 -2.36
CA SER A 36 -1.88 19.42 -0.99
C SER A 36 -2.43 18.23 -0.20
N LEU A 37 -3.39 17.49 -0.77
CA LEU A 37 -3.93 16.28 -0.13
C LEU A 37 -2.83 15.22 0.09
N ARG A 38 -2.02 14.96 -0.94
CA ARG A 38 -0.91 13.99 -0.91
C ARG A 38 0.12 14.34 0.15
N ARG A 39 0.56 15.60 0.21
CA ARG A 39 1.59 16.03 1.17
C ARG A 39 1.03 16.13 2.59
N TYR A 40 -0.17 16.68 2.74
CA TYR A 40 -0.77 16.90 4.05
C TYR A 40 -1.04 15.59 4.78
N PHE A 41 -1.74 14.66 4.14
CA PHE A 41 -2.10 13.37 4.72
C PHE A 41 -1.03 12.27 4.50
N GLY A 42 -0.05 12.51 3.63
CA GLY A 42 1.09 11.62 3.45
C GLY A 42 2.22 11.80 4.48
N THR A 43 3.32 11.09 4.28
CA THR A 43 4.50 11.09 5.15
C THR A 43 5.49 12.22 4.87
N PHE A 44 5.12 13.18 4.02
CA PHE A 44 6.01 14.25 3.56
C PHE A 44 6.54 15.09 4.73
N LYS A 45 7.87 15.23 4.83
CA LYS A 45 8.51 16.08 5.85
C LYS A 45 8.76 17.47 5.27
N TYR A 46 8.18 18.49 5.91
CA TYR A 46 8.39 19.88 5.54
C TYR A 46 9.76 20.35 6.08
N SER A 47 10.67 20.72 5.19
CA SER A 47 12.00 21.25 5.54
C SER A 47 11.94 22.69 6.05
N GLU A 48 10.97 23.47 5.56
CA GLU A 48 10.85 24.90 5.85
C GLU A 48 9.72 25.19 6.84
N SER A 49 9.96 26.17 7.72
CA SER A 49 8.96 26.63 8.70
C SER A 49 7.74 27.27 8.02
N LYS A 50 7.94 28.06 6.97
CA LYS A 50 6.90 28.60 6.09
C LYS A 50 6.79 27.74 4.83
N ASN A 51 5.89 26.77 4.85
CA ASN A 51 5.63 25.91 3.71
C ASN A 51 4.15 26.02 3.30
N LYS A 52 3.88 26.28 2.02
CA LYS A 52 2.51 26.50 1.51
C LYS A 52 1.58 25.28 1.57
N TRP A 53 2.12 24.10 1.86
CA TRP A 53 1.36 22.85 2.04
C TRP A 53 1.24 22.46 3.53
N ARG A 54 1.87 23.22 4.43
CA ARG A 54 1.76 22.98 5.85
C ARG A 54 0.44 23.54 6.35
N ASP A 55 -0.33 22.72 7.06
CA ASP A 55 -1.56 23.14 7.73
C ASP A 55 -2.57 23.82 6.79
N ASN A 56 -2.57 23.39 5.52
CA ASN A 56 -3.32 24.02 4.45
C ASN A 56 -4.61 23.27 4.06
N VAL A 57 -4.97 22.20 4.78
CA VAL A 57 -6.17 21.39 4.50
C VAL A 57 -7.10 21.44 5.71
N PHE A 58 -8.36 21.78 5.46
CA PHE A 58 -9.43 21.85 6.44
C PHE A 58 -10.58 20.94 5.98
N ILE A 59 -11.19 20.23 6.94
CA ILE A 59 -12.37 19.38 6.72
C ILE A 59 -13.50 19.93 7.60
N ASP A 60 -14.62 20.26 6.99
CA ASP A 60 -15.80 20.84 7.65
C ASP A 60 -15.42 22.04 8.53
N ASN A 61 -14.60 22.96 7.98
CA ASN A 61 -14.02 24.14 8.62
C ASN A 61 -13.05 23.89 9.79
N ASN A 62 -12.64 22.64 10.02
CA ASN A 62 -11.69 22.27 11.07
C ASN A 62 -10.36 21.82 10.48
N GLN A 63 -9.25 22.22 11.12
CA GLN A 63 -7.94 21.67 10.81
C GLN A 63 -7.84 20.25 11.40
N VAL A 64 -7.79 19.25 10.53
CA VAL A 64 -7.71 17.83 10.94
C VAL A 64 -6.27 17.35 11.04
N GLY A 65 -6.00 16.34 11.85
CA GLY A 65 -4.65 15.77 11.93
C GLY A 65 -4.19 15.12 10.62
N ARG A 66 -2.87 15.08 10.38
CA ARG A 66 -2.28 14.45 9.18
C ARG A 66 -2.63 12.97 9.00
N LYS A 67 -3.00 12.27 10.08
CA LYS A 67 -3.44 10.86 10.04
C LYS A 67 -4.96 10.70 9.83
N PHE A 68 -5.70 11.77 9.55
CA PHE A 68 -7.15 11.70 9.36
C PHE A 68 -7.54 10.81 8.18
N PHE A 69 -6.73 10.83 7.10
CA PHE A 69 -6.83 9.89 5.98
C PHE A 69 -5.54 9.10 5.84
N SER A 70 -5.66 7.82 5.49
CA SER A 70 -4.62 7.06 4.79
C SER A 70 -4.71 7.39 3.29
N VAL A 71 -3.62 7.80 2.65
CA VAL A 71 -3.63 8.22 1.24
C VAL A 71 -3.02 7.15 0.36
N LEU A 72 -3.74 6.79 -0.70
CA LEU A 72 -3.24 6.02 -1.83
C LEU A 72 -3.25 6.92 -3.06
N SER A 73 -2.11 7.08 -3.71
CA SER A 73 -1.95 7.99 -4.84
C SER A 73 -1.58 7.21 -6.09
N ILE A 74 -2.38 7.37 -7.14
CA ILE A 74 -2.29 6.59 -8.38
C ILE A 74 -2.36 7.57 -9.54
N SER A 75 -1.24 7.73 -10.25
CA SER A 75 -1.14 8.64 -11.38
C SER A 75 -0.96 7.89 -12.71
N ASN A 76 -0.52 6.63 -12.66
CA ASN A 76 -0.27 5.80 -13.84
C ASN A 76 -0.37 4.29 -13.53
N LYS A 77 -0.26 3.46 -14.58
CA LYS A 77 -0.31 1.98 -14.49
C LYS A 77 0.79 1.40 -13.57
N ILE A 78 1.98 1.99 -13.58
CA ILE A 78 3.13 1.52 -12.80
C ILE A 78 2.84 1.66 -11.30
N ASP A 79 2.20 2.75 -10.88
CA ASP A 79 1.82 2.95 -9.48
C ASP A 79 0.87 1.83 -9.00
N ILE A 80 -0.07 1.41 -9.85
CA ILE A 80 -0.99 0.30 -9.56
C ILE A 80 -0.21 -1.02 -9.42
N ILE A 81 0.68 -1.31 -10.37
CA ILE A 81 1.50 -2.52 -10.33
C ILE A 81 2.38 -2.54 -9.06
N GLN A 82 2.96 -1.41 -8.65
CA GLN A 82 3.76 -1.33 -7.42
C GLN A 82 2.93 -1.64 -6.16
N MET A 83 1.66 -1.23 -6.12
CA MET A 83 0.74 -1.53 -5.02
C MET A 83 0.33 -3.01 -4.98
N ILE A 84 0.37 -3.70 -6.13
CA ILE A 84 0.03 -5.12 -6.27
C ILE A 84 1.26 -6.02 -6.03
N LYS A 85 2.48 -5.59 -6.35
CA LYS A 85 3.70 -6.39 -6.12
C LYS A 85 3.94 -6.67 -4.63
N MET A 86 4.59 -7.79 -4.30
CA MET A 86 5.02 -8.11 -2.93
C MET A 86 6.24 -7.29 -2.51
N THR A 87 6.01 -6.02 -2.16
CA THR A 87 7.03 -5.15 -1.54
C THR A 87 6.61 -4.78 -0.13
N GLU A 88 7.56 -4.41 0.74
CA GLU A 88 7.26 -4.07 2.15
C GLU A 88 6.17 -3.01 2.32
N GLN A 89 6.07 -2.08 1.37
CA GLN A 89 5.15 -0.94 1.40
C GLN A 89 3.88 -1.15 0.54
N SER A 90 3.76 -2.30 -0.13
CA SER A 90 2.62 -2.61 -0.99
C SER A 90 1.35 -2.92 -0.20
N LEU A 91 0.20 -2.69 -0.83
CA LEU A 91 -1.09 -3.07 -0.27
C LEU A 91 -1.29 -4.58 -0.29
N LEU A 92 -0.76 -5.29 -1.30
CA LEU A 92 -0.84 -6.75 -1.32
C LEU A 92 -0.10 -7.35 -0.12
N MET A 93 1.07 -6.82 0.26
CA MET A 93 1.79 -7.28 1.45
C MET A 93 0.97 -7.04 2.74
N GLU A 94 0.29 -5.89 2.88
CA GLU A 94 -0.62 -5.64 4.01
C GLU A 94 -1.75 -6.68 4.03
N TYR A 95 -2.31 -7.03 2.87
CA TYR A 95 -3.35 -8.05 2.76
C TYR A 95 -2.84 -9.45 3.10
N VAL A 96 -1.71 -9.88 2.52
CA VAL A 96 -1.10 -11.20 2.76
C VAL A 96 -0.70 -11.38 4.22
N LYS A 97 -0.20 -10.33 4.88
CA LYS A 97 0.06 -10.34 6.33
C LYS A 97 -1.19 -10.69 7.15
N ASN A 98 -2.35 -10.20 6.74
CA ASN A 98 -3.60 -10.55 7.41
C ASN A 98 -4.00 -12.00 7.17
N ILE A 99 -3.87 -12.50 5.93
CA ILE A 99 -4.16 -13.91 5.60
C ILE A 99 -3.30 -14.85 6.44
N ILE A 100 -2.00 -14.55 6.58
CA ILE A 100 -1.09 -15.47 7.27
C ILE A 100 -1.32 -15.46 8.78
N GLN A 101 -1.95 -14.43 9.33
CA GLN A 101 -2.39 -14.43 10.73
C GLN A 101 -3.56 -15.38 10.99
N ASP A 102 -4.25 -15.87 9.95
CA ASP A 102 -5.32 -16.83 10.11
C ASP A 102 -4.81 -18.14 10.73
N PHE A 103 -5.65 -18.74 11.57
CA PHE A 103 -5.30 -19.92 12.37
C PHE A 103 -4.81 -21.09 11.52
N ASP A 104 -5.48 -21.38 10.40
CA ASP A 104 -5.13 -22.49 9.52
C ASP A 104 -3.71 -22.31 8.93
N TRP A 105 -3.36 -21.07 8.55
CA TRP A 105 -2.02 -20.75 8.08
C TRP A 105 -0.96 -20.89 9.15
N GLN A 106 -1.26 -20.45 10.39
CA GLN A 106 -0.36 -20.63 11.52
C GLN A 106 -0.11 -22.12 11.83
N LEU A 107 -1.13 -22.97 11.68
CA LEU A 107 -0.97 -24.42 11.82
C LEU A 107 -0.05 -25.01 10.74
N HIS A 108 -0.24 -24.60 9.48
CA HIS A 108 0.65 -25.03 8.38
C HIS A 108 2.11 -24.57 8.59
N LEU A 109 2.32 -23.33 9.03
CA LEU A 109 3.66 -22.80 9.33
C LEU A 109 4.33 -23.59 10.45
N ARG A 110 3.59 -23.99 11.48
CA ARG A 110 4.12 -24.83 12.55
C ARG A 110 4.54 -26.21 12.05
N ASN A 111 3.73 -26.86 11.23
CA ASN A 111 4.11 -28.16 10.66
C ASN A 111 5.38 -28.03 9.80
N LEU A 112 5.49 -26.96 9.02
CA LEU A 112 6.69 -26.67 8.23
C LEU A 112 7.91 -26.39 9.14
N SER A 113 7.75 -25.69 10.27
CA SER A 113 8.85 -25.46 11.21
C SER A 113 9.37 -26.76 11.84
N GLU A 114 8.46 -27.70 12.18
CA GLU A 114 8.81 -29.02 12.71
C GLU A 114 9.62 -29.82 11.66
N GLU A 115 9.23 -29.79 10.37
CA GLU A 115 9.98 -30.44 9.29
C GLU A 115 11.37 -29.80 9.06
N ILE A 116 11.46 -28.47 9.09
CA ILE A 116 12.76 -27.78 8.95
C ILE A 116 13.68 -28.15 10.11
N GLU A 117 13.18 -28.20 11.35
CA GLU A 117 13.97 -28.63 12.51
C GLU A 117 14.55 -30.03 12.34
N ILE A 118 13.77 -30.98 11.81
CA ILE A 118 14.24 -32.34 11.50
C ILE A 118 15.38 -32.28 10.48
N MET A 119 15.27 -31.46 9.43
CA MET A 119 16.36 -31.30 8.45
C MET A 119 17.64 -30.76 9.10
N PHE A 120 17.54 -29.75 9.97
CA PHE A 120 18.69 -29.19 10.67
C PHE A 120 19.33 -30.20 11.62
N GLN A 121 18.55 -31.04 12.30
CA GLN A 121 19.08 -32.13 13.14
C GLN A 121 19.92 -33.12 12.31
N ILE A 122 19.40 -33.57 11.16
CA ILE A 122 20.11 -34.49 10.25
C ILE A 122 21.42 -33.87 9.74
N ILE A 123 21.41 -32.57 9.43
CA ILE A 123 22.63 -31.87 8.99
C ILE A 123 23.62 -31.73 10.15
N ASN A 124 23.15 -31.37 11.34
CA ASN A 124 23.99 -31.20 12.53
C ASN A 124 24.65 -32.51 12.98
N ASP A 125 24.01 -33.66 12.78
CA ASP A 125 24.66 -34.97 12.97
C ASP A 125 25.93 -35.14 12.14
N GLN A 126 26.04 -34.44 10.99
CA GLN A 126 27.24 -34.40 10.17
C GLN A 126 28.16 -33.22 10.55
N VAL A 127 27.61 -32.03 10.77
CA VAL A 127 28.38 -30.81 11.09
C VAL A 127 29.15 -30.96 12.40
N ASN A 128 28.54 -31.56 13.41
CA ASN A 128 29.16 -31.80 14.72
C ASN A 128 30.41 -32.70 14.64
N LYS A 129 30.59 -33.45 13.55
CA LYS A 129 31.81 -34.26 13.32
C LYS A 129 33.02 -33.41 12.95
N VAL A 130 32.80 -32.19 12.49
CA VAL A 130 33.86 -31.24 12.08
C VAL A 130 34.40 -30.47 13.29
N GLY A 131 33.60 -30.31 14.35
CA GLY A 131 33.96 -29.62 15.58
C GLY A 131 32.73 -29.29 16.41
N ASP A 132 32.93 -28.52 17.48
CA ASP A 132 31.85 -28.05 18.37
C ASP A 132 31.11 -26.86 17.74
N ILE A 133 30.37 -27.14 16.66
CA ILE A 133 29.60 -26.17 15.88
C ILE A 133 28.27 -26.78 15.45
N GLU A 134 27.22 -25.96 15.37
CA GLU A 134 25.91 -26.34 14.86
C GLU A 134 25.35 -25.25 13.93
N ILE A 135 24.40 -25.62 13.09
CA ILE A 135 23.63 -24.69 12.27
C ILE A 135 22.14 -24.72 12.66
N SER A 136 21.46 -23.59 12.52
CA SER A 136 20.03 -23.41 12.81
C SER A 136 19.42 -22.36 11.86
N TYR A 137 18.11 -22.16 11.96
CA TYR A 137 17.39 -21.12 11.21
C TYR A 137 16.57 -20.25 12.16
N ALA A 138 16.22 -19.04 11.72
CA ALA A 138 15.23 -18.22 12.40
C ALA A 138 13.87 -18.37 11.71
N MET A 139 12.77 -18.41 12.46
CA MET A 139 11.43 -18.48 11.86
C MET A 139 11.10 -17.27 10.97
N SER A 140 11.78 -16.14 11.19
CA SER A 140 11.75 -14.98 10.28
C SER A 140 12.22 -15.32 8.87
N ASP A 141 13.09 -16.31 8.69
CA ASP A 141 13.62 -16.69 7.38
C ASP A 141 12.57 -17.41 6.52
N VAL A 142 11.70 -18.20 7.15
CA VAL A 142 10.53 -18.82 6.49
C VAL A 142 9.55 -17.75 6.03
N TRP A 143 9.37 -16.73 6.87
CA TRP A 143 8.53 -15.58 6.54
C TRP A 143 9.11 -14.77 5.36
N ASP A 144 10.42 -14.55 5.37
CA ASP A 144 11.17 -13.91 4.29
C ASP A 144 10.98 -14.62 2.94
N MET A 145 10.86 -15.95 2.92
CA MET A 145 10.59 -16.69 1.67
C MET A 145 9.26 -16.29 1.05
N VAL A 146 8.20 -16.13 1.85
CA VAL A 146 6.90 -15.66 1.36
C VAL A 146 7.00 -14.22 0.88
N GLN A 147 7.75 -13.37 1.59
CA GLN A 147 7.89 -11.96 1.23
C GLN A 147 8.72 -11.71 -0.03
N LYS A 148 9.68 -12.59 -0.33
CA LYS A 148 10.53 -12.52 -1.53
C LYS A 148 9.87 -13.12 -2.78
N SER A 149 8.62 -13.58 -2.66
CA SER A 149 7.87 -14.17 -3.76
C SER A 149 7.49 -13.13 -4.82
N GLU A 150 7.50 -13.53 -6.08
CA GLU A 150 7.03 -12.70 -7.18
C GLU A 150 5.52 -12.78 -7.36
N VAL A 151 4.92 -11.71 -7.88
CA VAL A 151 3.49 -11.66 -8.19
C VAL A 151 3.32 -11.68 -9.69
N SER A 152 2.78 -12.78 -10.20
CA SER A 152 2.32 -12.92 -11.58
C SER A 152 0.80 -13.02 -11.63
N GLY A 153 0.24 -12.87 -12.83
CA GLY A 153 -1.13 -13.28 -13.09
C GLY A 153 -1.26 -14.81 -13.09
N ILE A 154 -2.51 -15.27 -13.04
CA ILE A 154 -2.82 -16.70 -13.23
C ILE A 154 -2.21 -17.17 -14.56
N ASP A 155 -1.73 -18.41 -14.58
CA ASP A 155 -1.02 -19.04 -15.70
C ASP A 155 0.31 -18.34 -16.05
N ASP A 156 0.96 -17.74 -15.05
CA ASP A 156 2.27 -17.10 -15.14
C ASP A 156 2.31 -15.92 -16.13
N THR A 157 1.17 -15.24 -16.30
CA THR A 157 1.06 -14.04 -17.13
C THR A 157 1.70 -12.84 -16.45
N GLU A 158 2.33 -11.94 -17.20
CA GLU A 158 2.88 -10.73 -16.58
C GLU A 158 1.75 -9.80 -16.11
N LEU A 159 1.96 -9.11 -14.99
CA LEU A 159 1.04 -8.04 -14.56
C LEU A 159 0.97 -6.90 -15.61
N SER A 160 2.05 -6.71 -16.39
CA SER A 160 2.16 -5.78 -17.51
C SER A 160 1.09 -6.02 -18.57
N ASP A 161 0.70 -7.28 -18.76
CA ASP A 161 -0.19 -7.70 -19.84
C ASP A 161 -1.66 -7.45 -19.50
N LYS A 162 -1.97 -7.29 -18.21
CA LYS A 162 -3.33 -6.96 -17.77
C LYS A 162 -3.75 -5.58 -18.26
N SER A 163 -5.02 -5.48 -18.64
CA SER A 163 -5.63 -4.19 -18.95
C SER A 163 -5.62 -3.30 -17.71
N ASN A 164 -5.62 -2.00 -17.93
CA ASN A 164 -5.67 -1.03 -16.83
C ASN A 164 -6.95 -1.20 -15.98
N ALA A 165 -8.08 -1.54 -16.60
CA ALA A 165 -9.33 -1.79 -15.91
C ALA A 165 -9.22 -3.00 -14.96
N GLU A 166 -8.62 -4.10 -15.42
CA GLU A 166 -8.35 -5.27 -14.56
C GLU A 166 -7.42 -4.91 -13.41
N LEU A 167 -6.34 -4.16 -13.66
CA LEU A 167 -5.42 -3.75 -12.60
C LEU A 167 -6.08 -2.85 -11.55
N ILE A 168 -6.93 -1.91 -11.98
CA ILE A 168 -7.71 -1.07 -11.07
C ILE A 168 -8.65 -1.93 -10.23
N LEU A 169 -9.34 -2.90 -10.84
CA LEU A 169 -10.24 -3.79 -10.13
C LEU A 169 -9.50 -4.64 -9.09
N ILE A 170 -8.35 -5.21 -9.46
CA ILE A 170 -7.48 -5.95 -8.52
C ILE A 170 -7.08 -5.05 -7.35
N LEU A 171 -6.61 -3.83 -7.63
CA LEU A 171 -6.24 -2.88 -6.59
C LEU A 171 -7.39 -2.55 -5.65
N LEU A 172 -8.58 -2.24 -6.18
CA LEU A 172 -9.76 -1.93 -5.37
C LEU A 172 -10.19 -3.13 -4.51
N ASN A 173 -10.11 -4.35 -5.03
CA ASN A 173 -10.39 -5.56 -4.27
C ASN A 173 -9.37 -5.78 -3.13
N ILE A 174 -8.08 -5.51 -3.37
CA ILE A 174 -7.06 -5.56 -2.30
C ILE A 174 -7.39 -4.52 -1.22
N VAL A 175 -7.70 -3.28 -1.62
CA VAL A 175 -8.09 -2.21 -0.68
C VAL A 175 -9.30 -2.62 0.15
N ASP A 176 -10.36 -3.15 -0.47
CA ASP A 176 -11.56 -3.60 0.25
C ASP A 176 -11.23 -4.66 1.30
N ASN A 177 -10.42 -5.66 0.94
CA ASN A 177 -10.02 -6.71 1.89
C ASN A 177 -9.12 -6.20 3.02
N VAL A 178 -8.19 -5.29 2.73
CA VAL A 178 -7.39 -4.63 3.77
C VAL A 178 -8.27 -3.86 4.74
N LEU A 179 -9.25 -3.10 4.23
CA LEU A 179 -10.13 -2.27 5.05
C LEU A 179 -11.14 -3.07 5.87
N LYS A 180 -11.52 -4.29 5.44
CA LYS A 180 -12.32 -5.22 6.26
C LYS A 180 -11.59 -5.63 7.52
N ASN A 181 -10.29 -5.90 7.43
CA ASN A 181 -9.47 -6.32 8.58
C ASN A 181 -8.98 -5.13 9.41
N ASN A 182 -8.69 -3.99 8.78
CA ASN A 182 -8.21 -2.79 9.45
C ASN A 182 -8.96 -1.54 8.97
N PRO A 183 -10.16 -1.26 9.54
CA PRO A 183 -10.98 -0.13 9.14
C PRO A 183 -10.27 1.21 9.38
N LYS A 184 -9.93 1.90 8.31
CA LYS A 184 -9.35 3.25 8.33
C LYS A 184 -9.98 4.13 7.25
N LYS A 185 -10.09 5.43 7.52
CA LYS A 185 -10.53 6.39 6.49
C LYS A 185 -9.46 6.47 5.42
N THR A 186 -9.77 6.03 4.21
CA THR A 186 -8.81 5.97 3.10
C THR A 186 -9.23 6.92 1.99
N LEU A 187 -8.28 7.74 1.53
CA LEU A 187 -8.44 8.64 0.39
C LEU A 187 -7.62 8.10 -0.77
N ILE A 188 -8.30 7.61 -1.81
CA ILE A 188 -7.67 7.13 -3.03
C ILE A 188 -7.70 8.25 -4.07
N LEU A 189 -6.52 8.73 -4.45
CA LEU A 189 -6.32 9.82 -5.40
C LEU A 189 -5.93 9.22 -6.75
N PHE A 190 -6.89 9.17 -7.68
CA PHE A 190 -6.61 8.86 -9.07
C PHE A 190 -6.39 10.14 -9.87
N GLU A 191 -5.22 10.24 -10.50
CA GLU A 191 -4.95 11.27 -11.51
C GLU A 191 -5.05 10.65 -12.90
N ASN A 192 -5.63 11.41 -13.84
CA ASN A 192 -5.72 11.02 -15.25
C ASN A 192 -6.36 9.63 -15.47
N LEU A 193 -7.37 9.29 -14.65
CA LEU A 193 -8.10 8.02 -14.73
C LEU A 193 -8.68 7.78 -16.14
N ASP A 194 -9.04 8.84 -16.86
CA ASP A 194 -9.56 8.76 -18.23
C ASP A 194 -8.58 8.08 -19.20
N HIS A 195 -7.26 8.24 -18.99
CA HIS A 195 -6.23 7.54 -19.76
C HIS A 195 -6.01 6.10 -19.29
N LEU A 196 -6.45 5.78 -18.07
CA LEU A 196 -6.37 4.44 -17.52
C LEU A 196 -7.57 3.59 -17.93
N VAL A 197 -8.78 4.14 -18.04
CA VAL A 197 -10.01 3.36 -18.25
C VAL A 197 -10.60 3.57 -19.64
N SER A 198 -9.81 4.03 -20.61
CA SER A 198 -10.27 4.15 -22.00
C SER A 198 -10.69 2.77 -22.53
N LEU A 199 -11.99 2.64 -22.84
CA LEU A 199 -12.65 1.49 -23.45
C LEU A 199 -12.10 1.15 -24.84
#